data_AF-A0AAT9M5W0-F1
#
_entry.id   AF-A0AAT9M5W0-F1
#
_cell.length_a   1.000
_cell.length_b   1.000
_cell.length_c   1.000
_cell.angle_alpha   90.00
_cell.angle_beta   90.00
_cell.angle_gamma   90.00
#
_symmetry.space_group_name_H-M   'P 1'
#
loop_
_entity.id
_entity.type
_entity.pdbx_description
1 polymer ?
#
loop_
_entity_poly.entity_id
_entity_poly.type
_entity_poly.pdbx_seq_one_letter_code
_entity_poly.pdbx_strand_id
1 'polypeptide(L)'
;MIEALSRLAAITAASVLAGMVPGAAAPPASVQASAPVEHKTCKSVSKSEGDQLSAKQLAKLAKDTGFTGDGLVDAVAVALAESSGFTKALLVNENCTRDRGLWQINDYWHPEVSEQQAFDPTENAKAAYDISSQGTAWDQWSTWESGAYKDYLPDAEQAVNNPG
;
A
#
# COMPACT_ATOMS: atom_id res chain seq x y z
N MET A 1 -2.48 -12.42 -13.26
CA MET A 1 -3.09 -13.59 -12.58
C MET A 1 -2.01 -14.28 -11.77
N ILE A 2 -1.93 -13.99 -10.48
CA ILE A 2 -1.15 -14.79 -9.54
C ILE A 2 -2.00 -14.85 -8.27
N GLU A 3 -2.74 -15.96 -8.12
CA GLU A 3 -3.43 -16.30 -6.88
C GLU A 3 -2.39 -16.73 -5.84
N ALA A 4 -2.48 -16.14 -4.63
CA ALA A 4 -1.70 -16.59 -3.49
C ALA A 4 -2.38 -17.80 -2.83
N LEU A 5 -1.63 -18.89 -2.82
CA LEU A 5 -1.94 -20.23 -2.33
C LEU A 5 -2.48 -20.24 -0.88
N SER A 6 -3.64 -20.87 -0.74
CA SER A 6 -4.20 -21.39 0.51
C SER A 6 -3.29 -22.47 1.11
N ARG A 7 -2.95 -22.35 2.40
CA ARG A 7 -2.30 -23.40 3.19
C ARG A 7 -3.10 -23.64 4.47
N LEU A 8 -3.90 -24.70 4.48
CA LEU A 8 -4.37 -25.33 5.70
C LEU A 8 -3.71 -26.70 5.82
N ALA A 9 -2.87 -26.83 6.84
CA ALA A 9 -2.19 -28.06 7.21
C ALA A 9 -3.19 -29.08 7.74
N ALA A 10 -3.19 -30.27 7.15
CA ALA A 10 -3.84 -31.45 7.71
C ALA A 10 -2.96 -32.00 8.84
N ILE A 11 -3.52 -32.09 10.05
CA ILE A 11 -2.93 -32.87 11.15
C ILE A 11 -3.79 -34.12 11.31
N THR A 12 -3.17 -35.26 11.00
CA THR A 12 -3.65 -36.61 11.31
C THR A 12 -3.07 -37.08 12.65
N ALA A 13 -3.92 -37.68 13.49
CA ALA A 13 -3.62 -38.69 14.52
C ALA A 13 -4.92 -38.88 15.34
N ALA A 14 -5.29 -40.03 15.91
CA ALA A 14 -4.95 -41.43 15.78
C ALA A 14 -6.10 -42.18 16.49
N SER A 15 -6.43 -43.39 16.06
CA SER A 15 -7.45 -44.23 16.70
C SER A 15 -7.00 -44.74 18.07
N VAL A 16 -7.88 -44.64 19.08
CA VAL A 16 -7.77 -45.40 20.34
C VAL A 16 -9.16 -45.96 20.70
N LEU A 17 -9.25 -47.28 20.83
CA LEU A 17 -10.40 -48.01 21.37
C LEU A 17 -10.24 -48.14 22.90
N ALA A 18 -11.26 -47.75 23.69
CA ALA A 18 -11.63 -48.39 24.96
C ALA A 18 -12.83 -47.70 25.64
N GLY A 19 -13.79 -48.52 26.10
CA GLY A 19 -14.46 -48.32 27.40
C GLY A 19 -15.78 -47.55 27.42
N MET A 20 -16.89 -48.28 27.54
CA MET A 20 -18.19 -47.76 27.99
C MET A 20 -18.17 -47.44 29.49
N VAL A 21 -18.60 -46.23 29.86
CA VAL A 21 -19.15 -45.87 31.17
C VAL A 21 -20.32 -44.90 30.95
N PRO A 22 -21.54 -45.17 31.46
CA PRO A 22 -22.62 -44.21 31.43
C PRO A 22 -22.54 -43.31 32.66
N GLY A 23 -22.07 -42.08 32.47
CA GLY A 23 -22.15 -40.98 33.44
C GLY A 23 -22.67 -39.74 32.73
N ALA A 24 -23.84 -39.27 33.12
CA ALA A 24 -24.50 -38.11 32.51
C ALA A 24 -23.65 -36.84 32.73
N ALA A 25 -22.89 -36.46 31.70
CA ALA A 25 -22.27 -35.15 31.60
C ALA A 25 -23.29 -34.15 31.05
N ALA A 26 -23.53 -33.06 31.78
CA ALA A 26 -24.22 -31.90 31.25
C ALA A 26 -23.49 -31.41 29.98
N PRO A 27 -24.21 -30.98 28.92
CA PRO A 27 -23.54 -30.47 27.73
C PRO A 27 -22.71 -29.23 28.12
N PRO A 28 -21.49 -29.06 27.57
CA PRO A 28 -20.82 -27.77 27.68
C PRO A 28 -21.71 -26.71 27.03
N ALA A 29 -21.89 -25.59 27.74
CA ALA A 29 -22.51 -24.40 27.17
C ALA A 29 -21.84 -24.10 25.83
N SER A 30 -22.65 -24.07 24.76
CA SER A 30 -22.18 -23.81 23.41
C SER A 30 -21.43 -22.49 23.38
N VAL A 31 -20.11 -22.55 23.18
CA VAL A 31 -19.34 -21.41 22.72
C VAL A 31 -19.91 -21.07 21.35
N GLN A 32 -20.81 -20.08 21.30
CA GLN A 32 -21.25 -19.52 20.03
C GLN A 32 -20.01 -18.91 19.39
N ALA A 33 -19.50 -19.56 18.35
CA ALA A 33 -18.55 -18.93 17.45
C ALA A 33 -19.23 -17.66 16.92
N SER A 34 -18.68 -16.50 17.25
CA SER A 34 -19.14 -15.22 16.72
C SER A 34 -19.14 -15.30 15.19
N ALA A 35 -20.23 -14.88 14.56
CA ALA A 35 -20.32 -14.82 13.10
C ALA A 35 -19.14 -13.98 12.54
N PRO A 36 -18.61 -14.32 11.35
CA PRO A 36 -17.59 -13.49 10.69
C PRO A 36 -18.13 -12.06 10.53
N VAL A 37 -17.34 -11.06 10.92
CA VAL A 37 -17.63 -9.67 10.58
C VAL A 37 -17.51 -9.56 9.06
N GLU A 38 -18.63 -9.28 8.39
CA GLU A 38 -18.64 -9.07 6.95
C GLU A 38 -17.93 -7.75 6.64
N HIS A 39 -16.69 -7.82 6.19
CA HIS A 39 -15.94 -6.66 5.71
C HIS A 39 -16.48 -6.28 4.33
N LYS A 40 -16.78 -4.99 4.13
CA LYS A 40 -17.18 -4.46 2.83
C LYS A 40 -16.09 -4.77 1.79
N THR A 41 -16.47 -5.41 0.71
CA THR A 41 -15.57 -5.69 -0.42
C THR A 41 -15.90 -4.80 -1.61
N CYS A 42 -14.87 -4.40 -2.34
CA CYS A 42 -14.95 -3.62 -3.57
C CYS A 42 -14.23 -4.36 -4.69
N LYS A 43 -14.65 -4.10 -5.94
CA LYS A 43 -13.87 -4.53 -7.10
C LYS A 43 -12.62 -3.66 -7.19
N SER A 44 -11.44 -4.29 -7.27
CA SER A 44 -10.22 -3.52 -7.50
C SER A 44 -10.23 -2.86 -8.89
N VAL A 45 -9.84 -1.60 -8.93
CA VAL A 45 -9.77 -0.78 -10.15
C VAL A 45 -8.51 0.06 -10.08
N SER A 46 -7.65 -0.06 -11.09
CA SER A 46 -6.47 0.81 -11.27
C SER A 46 -6.68 1.72 -12.47
N LYS A 47 -6.33 3.00 -12.31
CA LYS A 47 -6.43 4.01 -13.36
C LYS A 47 -5.20 4.91 -13.38
N SER A 48 -4.69 5.16 -14.57
CA SER A 48 -3.64 6.14 -14.84
C SER A 48 -4.27 7.38 -15.47
N GLU A 49 -4.68 8.34 -14.64
CA GLU A 49 -5.36 9.57 -15.08
C GLU A 49 -4.51 10.82 -14.77
N GLY A 50 -4.89 11.96 -15.36
CA GLY A 50 -4.18 13.24 -15.20
C GLY A 50 -2.95 13.36 -16.09
N ASP A 51 -2.16 14.42 -15.85
CA ASP A 51 -0.89 14.60 -16.53
C ASP A 51 0.12 13.56 -16.07
N GLN A 52 0.98 13.09 -16.98
CA GLN A 52 2.08 12.21 -16.65
C GLN A 52 3.38 13.01 -16.53
N LEU A 53 3.89 13.14 -15.31
CA LEU A 53 5.16 13.80 -15.04
C LEU A 53 6.32 12.86 -15.38
N SER A 54 7.31 13.38 -16.09
CA SER A 54 8.60 12.70 -16.25
C SER A 54 9.36 12.64 -14.91
N ALA A 55 10.35 11.74 -14.81
CA ALA A 55 11.24 11.66 -13.66
C ALA A 55 11.88 13.01 -13.30
N LYS A 56 12.23 13.84 -14.30
CA LYS A 56 12.77 15.20 -14.07
C LYS A 56 11.75 16.16 -13.47
N GLN A 57 10.50 16.10 -13.93
CA GLN A 57 9.43 16.92 -13.35
C GLN A 57 9.11 16.47 -11.93
N LEU A 58 9.13 15.16 -11.65
CA LEU A 58 9.00 14.62 -10.30
C LEU A 58 10.16 15.05 -9.39
N ALA A 59 11.41 14.95 -9.87
CA ALA A 59 12.58 15.39 -9.14
C ALA A 59 12.50 16.88 -8.79
N LYS A 60 12.09 17.72 -9.74
CA LYS A 60 11.85 19.14 -9.49
C LYS A 60 10.76 19.36 -8.44
N LEU A 61 9.62 18.70 -8.59
CA LEU A 61 8.49 18.82 -7.66
C LEU A 61 8.86 18.39 -6.23
N ALA A 62 9.51 17.24 -6.08
CA ALA A 62 9.95 16.71 -4.79
C ALA A 62 11.01 17.63 -4.16
N LYS A 63 11.96 18.13 -4.95
CA LYS A 63 12.95 19.10 -4.48
C LYS A 63 12.32 20.42 -4.02
N ASP A 64 11.38 20.97 -4.79
CA ASP A 64 10.67 22.20 -4.45
C ASP A 64 9.79 22.03 -3.19
N THR A 65 9.36 20.80 -2.90
CA THR A 65 8.62 20.44 -1.68
C THR A 65 9.51 20.40 -0.45
N GLY A 66 10.79 20.02 -0.61
CA GLY A 66 11.78 20.00 0.48
C GLY A 66 12.56 18.69 0.60
N PHE A 67 12.32 17.69 -0.25
CA PHE A 67 13.14 16.48 -0.27
C PHE A 67 14.58 16.81 -0.69
N THR A 68 15.57 16.18 -0.05
CA THR A 68 17.00 16.40 -0.33
C THR A 68 17.79 15.09 -0.24
N GLY A 69 19.02 15.10 -0.76
CA GLY A 69 19.94 13.96 -0.68
C GLY A 69 19.35 12.67 -1.24
N ASP A 70 19.63 11.54 -0.59
CA ASP A 70 19.10 10.22 -0.96
C ASP A 70 17.57 10.18 -0.85
N GLY A 71 16.98 10.88 0.13
CA GLY A 71 15.54 10.97 0.29
C GLY A 71 14.82 11.62 -0.90
N LEU A 72 15.50 12.50 -1.67
CA LEU A 72 14.98 13.03 -2.93
C LEU A 72 14.99 11.97 -4.04
N VAL A 73 16.04 11.15 -4.12
CA VAL A 73 16.12 10.06 -5.10
C VAL A 73 15.05 9.02 -4.78
N ASP A 74 14.93 8.63 -3.52
CA ASP A 74 13.91 7.68 -3.04
C ASP A 74 12.49 8.20 -3.32
N ALA A 75 12.21 9.48 -3.06
CA ALA A 75 10.91 10.08 -3.34
C ALA A 75 10.52 9.97 -4.82
N VAL A 76 11.47 10.20 -5.74
CA VAL A 76 11.22 10.11 -7.18
C VAL A 76 11.01 8.65 -7.59
N ALA A 77 11.83 7.74 -7.09
CA ALA A 77 11.72 6.31 -7.40
C ALA A 77 10.39 5.73 -6.89
N VAL A 78 9.97 6.07 -5.67
CA VAL A 78 8.67 5.66 -5.12
C VAL A 78 7.52 6.25 -5.95
N ALA A 79 7.54 7.54 -6.30
CA ALA A 79 6.49 8.13 -7.13
C ALA A 79 6.33 7.43 -8.50
N LEU A 80 7.46 7.09 -9.14
CA LEU A 80 7.46 6.37 -10.41
C LEU A 80 6.91 4.94 -10.25
N ALA A 81 7.30 4.24 -9.18
CA ALA A 81 6.79 2.89 -8.90
C ALA A 81 5.29 2.87 -8.58
N GLU A 82 4.83 3.84 -7.80
CA GLU A 82 3.44 3.95 -7.35
C GLU A 82 2.48 4.36 -8.47
N SER A 83 2.88 5.34 -9.29
CA SER A 83 1.95 6.00 -10.22
C SER A 83 2.43 6.05 -11.66
N SER A 84 3.66 5.66 -11.97
CA SER A 84 4.31 5.95 -13.26
C SER A 84 4.32 7.44 -13.63
N GLY A 85 4.19 8.32 -12.62
CA GLY A 85 4.13 9.78 -12.77
C GLY A 85 2.75 10.36 -13.08
N PHE A 86 1.68 9.56 -13.06
CA PHE A 86 0.32 10.04 -13.33
C PHE A 86 -0.25 10.81 -12.14
N THR A 87 -0.49 12.11 -12.31
CA THR A 87 -0.90 13.03 -11.24
C THR A 87 -2.25 12.70 -10.60
N LYS A 88 -3.12 11.98 -11.32
CA LYS A 88 -4.41 11.49 -10.81
C LYS A 88 -4.49 9.96 -10.84
N ALA A 89 -3.36 9.27 -10.67
CA ALA A 89 -3.37 7.82 -10.49
C ALA A 89 -4.30 7.42 -9.34
N LEU A 90 -5.14 6.41 -9.58
CA LEU A 90 -6.10 5.90 -8.60
C LEU A 90 -6.07 4.39 -8.59
N LEU A 91 -5.82 3.82 -7.42
CA LEU A 91 -6.10 2.42 -7.11
C LEU A 91 -7.26 2.34 -6.11
N VAL A 92 -8.32 1.61 -6.47
CA VAL A 92 -9.34 1.15 -5.55
C VAL A 92 -8.97 -0.27 -5.12
N ASN A 93 -8.82 -0.49 -3.83
CA ASN A 93 -8.47 -1.78 -3.25
C ASN A 93 -9.71 -2.65 -2.98
N GLU A 94 -9.50 -3.95 -2.77
CA GLU A 94 -10.60 -4.89 -2.49
C GLU A 94 -11.31 -4.61 -1.17
N ASN A 95 -10.62 -4.00 -0.20
CA ASN A 95 -11.20 -3.53 1.06
C ASN A 95 -11.85 -2.14 0.95
N CYS A 96 -12.05 -1.64 -0.28
CA CYS A 96 -12.62 -0.34 -0.61
C CYS A 96 -11.79 0.90 -0.24
N THR A 97 -10.56 0.77 0.25
CA THR A 97 -9.66 1.93 0.44
C THR A 97 -9.07 2.37 -0.88
N ARG A 98 -8.65 3.64 -0.99
CA ARG A 98 -8.16 4.20 -2.24
C ARG A 98 -6.79 4.83 -2.09
N ASP A 99 -5.88 4.45 -2.98
CA ASP A 99 -4.55 5.05 -3.12
C ASP A 99 -4.58 6.08 -4.24
N ARG A 100 -4.08 7.30 -3.96
CA ARG A 100 -4.41 8.50 -4.73
C ARG A 100 -3.17 9.33 -5.06
N GLY A 101 -3.04 9.71 -6.33
CA GLY A 101 -2.02 10.64 -6.82
C GLY A 101 -0.63 10.03 -7.00
N LEU A 102 0.37 10.89 -7.15
CA LEU A 102 1.74 10.55 -7.50
C LEU A 102 2.40 9.57 -6.53
N TRP A 103 2.22 9.79 -5.22
CA TRP A 103 2.74 8.92 -4.15
C TRP A 103 1.67 8.00 -3.56
N GLN A 104 0.54 7.82 -4.26
CA GLN A 104 -0.50 6.85 -3.90
C GLN A 104 -0.93 6.92 -2.41
N ILE A 105 -1.32 8.12 -1.95
CA ILE A 105 -1.69 8.35 -0.55
C ILE A 105 -3.06 7.73 -0.24
N ASN A 106 -3.07 6.72 0.62
CA ASN A 106 -4.26 5.95 0.99
C ASN A 106 -5.27 6.77 1.82
N ASP A 107 -6.56 6.75 1.47
CA ASP A 107 -7.62 7.52 2.16
C ASP A 107 -8.04 6.98 3.53
N TYR A 108 -7.75 5.72 3.84
CA TYR A 108 -8.05 5.13 5.13
C TYR A 108 -6.94 5.38 6.15
N TRP A 109 -5.67 5.28 5.75
CA TRP A 109 -4.52 5.52 6.63
C TRP A 109 -4.18 7.00 6.78
N HIS A 110 -4.46 7.82 5.76
CA HIS A 110 -4.23 9.26 5.75
C HIS A 110 -5.52 10.06 5.46
N PRO A 111 -6.54 9.96 6.34
CA PRO A 111 -7.80 10.67 6.17
C PRO A 111 -7.65 12.20 6.25
N GLU A 112 -6.55 12.70 6.82
CA GLU A 112 -6.17 14.11 6.83
C GLU A 112 -5.88 14.67 5.44
N VAL A 113 -5.54 13.79 4.47
CA VAL A 113 -5.30 14.18 3.08
C VAL A 113 -6.60 14.03 2.29
N SER A 114 -7.24 15.17 2.02
CA SER A 114 -8.46 15.22 1.22
C SER A 114 -8.23 14.69 -0.20
N GLU A 115 -9.31 14.28 -0.88
CA GLU A 115 -9.23 13.84 -2.28
C GLU A 115 -8.65 14.91 -3.20
N GLN A 116 -9.02 16.18 -2.98
CA GLN A 116 -8.47 17.30 -3.74
C GLN A 116 -6.97 17.44 -3.55
N GLN A 117 -6.48 17.34 -2.31
CA GLN A 117 -5.04 17.41 -2.03
C GLN A 117 -4.30 16.20 -2.61
N ALA A 118 -4.89 15.00 -2.51
CA ALA A 118 -4.25 13.80 -3.02
C ALA A 118 -4.09 13.82 -4.55
N PHE A 119 -4.97 14.51 -5.29
CA PHE A 119 -4.89 14.65 -6.74
C PHE A 119 -4.28 15.97 -7.23
N ASP A 120 -3.90 16.87 -6.33
CA ASP A 120 -3.04 18.02 -6.65
C ASP A 120 -1.57 17.60 -6.51
N PRO A 121 -0.74 17.76 -7.55
CA PRO A 121 0.66 17.28 -7.50
C PRO A 121 1.47 17.86 -6.35
N THR A 122 1.27 19.14 -6.02
CA THR A 122 2.05 19.84 -4.99
C THR A 122 1.59 19.42 -3.60
N GLU A 123 0.29 19.35 -3.37
CA GLU A 123 -0.25 18.90 -2.08
C GLU A 123 0.02 17.41 -1.84
N ASN A 124 -0.04 16.57 -2.89
CA ASN A 124 0.32 15.16 -2.79
C ASN A 124 1.81 14.97 -2.44
N ALA A 125 2.70 15.78 -3.03
CA ALA A 125 4.12 15.77 -2.69
C ALA A 125 4.36 16.20 -1.22
N LYS A 126 3.66 17.23 -0.73
CA LYS A 126 3.75 17.66 0.68
C LYS A 126 3.28 16.56 1.63
N ALA A 127 2.17 15.90 1.32
CA ALA A 127 1.68 14.78 2.11
C ALA A 127 2.72 13.65 2.16
N ALA A 128 3.29 13.27 1.01
CA ALA A 128 4.36 12.27 0.96
C ALA A 128 5.59 12.69 1.76
N TYR A 129 5.99 13.97 1.70
CA TYR A 129 7.10 14.52 2.48
C TYR A 129 6.86 14.38 3.98
N ASP A 130 5.69 14.77 4.48
CA ASP A 130 5.37 14.68 5.90
C ASP A 130 5.27 13.22 6.38
N ILE A 131 4.55 12.38 5.62
CA ILE A 131 4.33 10.96 5.95
C ILE A 131 5.65 10.18 5.95
N SER A 132 6.56 10.48 5.01
CA SER A 132 7.85 9.80 4.90
C SER A 132 8.91 10.28 5.89
N SER A 133 8.51 11.07 6.90
CA SER A 133 9.45 11.75 7.81
C SER A 133 10.51 12.54 7.03
N GLN A 134 10.09 13.33 6.05
CA GLN A 134 10.93 14.16 5.20
C GLN A 134 11.86 13.35 4.28
N GLY A 135 11.41 12.17 3.85
CA GLY A 135 12.13 11.25 2.97
C GLY A 135 13.07 10.27 3.66
N THR A 136 13.01 10.13 4.99
CA THR A 136 13.86 9.20 5.74
C THR A 136 13.20 7.87 6.10
N ALA A 137 11.87 7.74 5.93
CA ALA A 137 11.11 6.55 6.27
C ALA A 137 10.04 6.26 5.21
N TRP A 138 10.16 5.12 4.53
CA TRP A 138 9.27 4.73 3.42
C TRP A 138 8.55 3.40 3.66
N ASP A 139 8.59 2.89 4.89
CA ASP A 139 7.97 1.61 5.29
C ASP A 139 6.44 1.57 5.13
N GLN A 140 5.78 2.72 4.98
CA GLN A 140 4.34 2.80 4.70
C GLN A 140 3.99 2.59 3.22
N TRP A 141 4.97 2.53 2.31
CA TRP A 141 4.75 2.31 0.87
C TRP A 141 5.02 0.87 0.48
N SER A 142 4.02 0.21 -0.09
CA SER A 142 4.15 -1.19 -0.54
C SER A 142 5.20 -1.37 -1.64
N THR A 143 5.42 -0.35 -2.49
CA THR A 143 6.48 -0.34 -3.51
C THR A 143 7.88 -0.29 -2.90
N TRP A 144 8.01 0.28 -1.70
CA TRP A 144 9.25 0.25 -0.92
C TRP A 144 9.47 -1.14 -0.32
N GLU A 145 8.47 -1.67 0.40
CA GLU A 145 8.56 -2.98 1.08
C GLU A 145 8.82 -4.13 0.10
N SER A 146 8.15 -4.12 -1.06
CA SER A 146 8.35 -5.12 -2.12
C SER A 146 9.68 -4.96 -2.87
N GLY A 147 10.31 -3.79 -2.77
CA GLY A 147 11.50 -3.42 -3.53
C GLY A 147 11.24 -2.96 -4.96
N ALA A 148 9.98 -2.82 -5.39
CA ALA A 148 9.62 -2.37 -6.73
C ALA A 148 10.20 -0.99 -7.08
N TYR A 149 10.35 -0.10 -6.09
CA TYR A 149 10.99 1.22 -6.29
C TYR A 149 12.42 1.13 -6.84
N LYS A 150 13.14 0.04 -6.57
CA LYS A 150 14.55 -0.13 -6.98
C LYS A 150 14.73 -0.14 -8.48
N ASP A 151 13.73 -0.62 -9.23
CA ASP A 151 13.75 -0.63 -10.69
C ASP A 151 13.75 0.80 -11.27
N TYR A 152 13.34 1.79 -10.48
CA TYR A 152 13.26 3.20 -10.85
C TYR A 152 14.39 4.06 -10.28
N LEU A 153 15.27 3.51 -9.43
CA LEU A 153 16.41 4.24 -8.88
C LEU A 153 17.33 4.82 -9.98
N PRO A 154 17.68 4.11 -11.08
CA PRO A 154 18.53 4.68 -12.12
C PRO A 154 17.93 5.94 -12.77
N ASP A 155 16.63 5.92 -13.06
CA ASP A 155 15.92 7.06 -13.66
C ASP A 155 15.79 8.22 -12.65
N ALA A 156 15.54 7.91 -11.38
CA ALA A 156 15.48 8.88 -10.30
C ALA A 156 16.83 9.57 -10.07
N GLU A 157 17.92 8.80 -9.96
CA GLU A 157 19.29 9.32 -9.82
C GLU A 157 19.67 10.20 -11.01
N GLN A 158 19.35 9.76 -12.24
CA GLN A 158 19.62 10.55 -13.43
C GLN A 158 18.85 11.88 -13.41
N ALA A 159 17.57 11.85 -13.02
CA ALA A 159 16.72 13.02 -12.96
C ALA A 159 17.17 14.03 -11.89
N VAL A 160 17.57 13.55 -10.71
CA VAL A 160 18.07 14.39 -9.61
C VAL A 160 19.41 15.04 -9.96
N ASN A 161 20.32 14.29 -10.61
CA ASN A 161 21.65 14.79 -10.98
C ASN A 161 21.64 15.68 -12.22
N ASN A 162 20.63 15.55 -13.09
CA ASN A 162 20.49 16.34 -14.32
C ASN A 162 19.10 16.98 -14.42
N PRO A 163 18.77 17.92 -13.53
CA PRO A 163 17.42 18.48 -13.39
C PRO A 163 16.94 19.28 -14.62
N GLY A 164 17.86 19.65 -15.53
CA GLY A 164 17.58 20.48 -16.71
C GLY A 164 18.23 21.84 -16.62
#